data_AF-A0A537NR77-F1
#
_entry.id   AF-A0A537NR77-F1
#
_cell.length_a   1.000
_cell.length_b   1.000
_cell.length_c   1.000
_cell.angle_alpha   90.00
_cell.angle_beta   90.00
_cell.angle_gamma   90.00
#
_symmetry.space_group_name_H-M   'P 1'
#
loop_
_entity.id
_entity.type
_entity.pdbx_description
1 polymer ?
#
loop_
_entity_poly.entity_id
_entity_poly.type
_entity_poly.pdbx_seq_one_letter_code
_entity_poly.pdbx_strand_id
1 'polypeptide(L)' 'MDIRKTQALRDILRDKSLLKEKCYIDGKWVAGKGAIDVTNPVNEEVIASVPNLGETET' A
#
# COMPACT_ATOMS: atom_id res chain seq x y z
N MET A 1 3.36 -6.20 17.52
CA MET A 1 3.90 -4.99 16.86
C MET A 1 5.17 -5.42 16.15
N ASP A 2 5.03 -5.91 14.93
CA ASP A 2 6.06 -6.69 14.24
C ASP A 2 6.52 -5.92 13.01
N ILE A 3 7.41 -4.97 13.28
CA ILE A 3 8.03 -4.01 12.36
C ILE A 3 8.84 -4.66 11.22
N ARG A 4 8.92 -6.01 11.18
CA ARG A 4 9.71 -6.79 10.22
C ARG A 4 8.97 -7.15 8.93
N LYS A 5 7.62 -7.12 8.90
CA LYS A 5 6.83 -7.65 7.77
C LYS A 5 6.75 -6.68 6.57
N THR A 6 6.56 -5.38 6.79
CA THR A 6 6.49 -4.37 5.70
C THR A 6 7.85 -4.10 5.04
N GLN A 7 8.96 -4.44 5.70
CA GLN A 7 10.31 -4.19 5.21
C GLN A 7 10.69 -5.12 4.05
N ALA A 8 10.12 -6.33 3.96
CA ALA A 8 10.55 -7.37 3.03
C ALA A 8 10.32 -7.01 1.55
N LEU A 9 9.12 -6.57 1.18
CA LEU A 9 8.82 -6.21 -0.21
C LEU A 9 9.56 -4.92 -0.63
N ARG A 10 9.58 -3.90 0.24
CA ARG A 10 10.27 -2.63 -0.06
C ARG A 10 11.78 -2.78 -0.22
N ASP A 11 12.38 -3.76 0.43
CA ASP A 11 13.82 -3.95 0.39
C ASP A 11 14.29 -4.77 -0.82
N ILE A 12 13.44 -5.63 -1.36
CA ILE A 12 13.76 -6.39 -2.59
C ILE A 12 13.55 -5.58 -3.89
N LEU A 13 12.77 -4.50 -3.86
CA LEU A 13 12.62 -3.63 -5.02
C LEU A 13 13.89 -2.81 -5.25
N ARG A 14 14.43 -2.85 -6.48
CA ARG A 14 15.50 -1.94 -6.91
C ARG A 14 15.08 -0.48 -6.76
N ASP A 15 13.84 -0.18 -7.13
CA ASP A 15 13.24 1.15 -6.97
C ASP A 15 12.12 1.12 -5.94
N LYS A 16 12.45 1.49 -4.70
CA LYS A 16 11.51 1.54 -3.57
C LYS A 16 10.35 2.52 -3.81
N SER A 17 10.54 3.49 -4.70
CA SER A 17 9.54 4.48 -5.10
C SER A 17 8.37 3.90 -5.88
N LEU A 18 8.50 2.71 -6.46
CA LEU A 18 7.43 2.04 -7.21
C LEU A 18 6.33 1.51 -6.30
N LEU A 19 6.65 1.17 -5.05
CA LEU A 19 5.64 0.78 -4.08
C LEU A 19 4.97 2.04 -3.51
N LYS A 20 3.74 2.30 -3.98
CA LYS A 20 2.93 3.46 -3.58
C LYS A 20 1.75 3.01 -2.74
N GLU A 21 1.66 3.56 -1.53
CA GLU A 21 0.55 3.38 -0.59
C GLU A 21 -0.43 4.57 -0.68
N LYS A 22 -0.61 5.07 -1.90
CA LYS A 22 -1.46 6.23 -2.22
C LYS A 22 -2.20 5.90 -3.51
N CYS A 23 -3.40 6.43 -3.67
CA CYS A 23 -4.12 6.29 -4.93
C CYS A 23 -3.76 7.46 -5.83
N TYR A 24 -3.72 7.21 -7.13
CA TYR A 24 -3.46 8.24 -8.12
C TYR A 24 -4.79 8.70 -8.73
N ILE A 25 -5.25 9.89 -8.34
CA ILE A 25 -6.52 10.49 -8.79
C ILE A 25 -6.21 11.88 -9.35
N ASP A 26 -6.71 12.17 -10.55
CA ASP A 26 -6.56 13.47 -11.21
C ASP A 26 -5.11 13.99 -11.25
N GLY A 27 -4.17 13.09 -11.56
CA GLY A 27 -2.75 13.44 -11.63
C GLY A 27 -2.05 13.60 -10.27
N LYS A 28 -2.77 13.40 -9.15
CA LYS A 28 -2.27 13.60 -7.78
C LYS A 28 -2.29 12.30 -6.98
N TRP A 29 -1.29 12.14 -6.12
CA TRP A 29 -1.24 11.05 -5.15
C TRP A 29 -2.05 11.43 -3.90
N VAL A 30 -3.24 10.86 -3.78
CA VAL A 30 -4.19 11.09 -2.68
C VAL A 30 -4.05 9.98 -1.65
N ALA A 31 -4.05 10.37 -0.37
CA ALA A 31 -4.11 9.45 0.75
C ALA A 31 -5.54 9.45 1.30
N GLY A 32 -6.16 8.26 1.40
CA GLY A 32 -7.49 8.07 1.96
C GLY A 32 -7.48 7.82 3.46
N LYS A 33 -8.66 7.91 4.08
CA LYS A 33 -8.86 7.56 5.50
C LYS A 33 -9.02 6.06 5.73
N GLY A 34 -9.63 5.35 4.78
CA GLY A 34 -9.68 3.89 4.79
C GLY A 34 -8.37 3.31 4.24
N ALA A 35 -7.95 2.15 4.73
CA ALA A 35 -6.82 1.40 4.18
C ALA A 35 -7.24 -0.07 3.98
N ILE A 36 -6.79 -0.66 2.88
CA ILE A 36 -6.91 -2.09 2.58
C ILE A 36 -5.50 -2.67 2.68
N ASP A 37 -5.37 -3.68 3.53
CA ASP A 37 -4.14 -4.46 3.62
C ASP A 37 -4.06 -5.42 2.43
N VAL A 38 -2.98 -5.28 1.66
CA VAL A 38 -2.64 -6.17 0.55
C VAL A 38 -1.85 -7.32 1.14
N THR A 39 -2.43 -8.52 1.07
CA THR A 39 -1.84 -9.74 1.62
C THR A 39 -1.32 -10.62 0.48
N ASN A 40 -0.12 -11.18 0.65
CA ASN A 40 0.45 -12.14 -0.28
C ASN A 40 -0.28 -13.50 -0.14
N PRO A 41 -0.90 -14.04 -1.20
CA PRO A 41 -1.67 -15.28 -1.12
C PRO A 41 -0.83 -16.53 -0.86
N VAL A 42 0.50 -16.46 -0.97
CA VAL A 42 1.40 -17.61 -0.78
C VAL A 42 1.72 -17.85 0.70
N ASN A 43 1.80 -16.79 1.50
CA ASN A 43 2.23 -16.86 2.90
C ASN A 43 1.35 -16.03 3.86
N GLU A 44 0.23 -15.50 3.36
CA GLU A 44 -0.74 -14.70 4.10
C GLU A 44 -0.13 -13.47 4.79
N GLU A 45 1.00 -12.98 4.27
CA GLU A 45 1.69 -11.82 4.83
C GLU A 45 1.22 -10.50 4.21
N VAL A 46 0.95 -9.49 5.04
CA VAL A 46 0.62 -8.14 4.59
C VAL A 46 1.87 -7.47 4.01
N ILE A 47 1.84 -7.18 2.72
CA ILE A 47 2.96 -6.61 1.96
C ILE A 47 2.89 -5.09 1.79
N ALA A 48 1.69 -4.51 1.78
CA ALA A 48 1.45 -3.07 1.68
C ALA A 48 0.03 -2.74 2.14
N SER A 49 -0.22 -1.49 2.52
CA SER A 49 -1.57 -1.00 2.79
C SER A 49 -1.92 0.10 1.79
N VAL A 50 -2.97 -0.11 0.99
CA VAL A 50 -3.42 0.86 -0.02
C VAL A 50 -4.64 1.61 0.48
N PRO A 51 -4.79 2.92 0.21
CA PRO A 51 -5.94 3.65 0.71
C PRO A 51 -7.21 3.20 0.02
N ASN A 52 -8.23 2.91 0.82
CA ASN A 52 -9.59 2.65 0.38
C ASN A 52 -10.31 3.99 0.19
N LEU A 53 -10.17 4.56 -1.01
CA LEU A 53 -10.92 5.73 -1.42
C LEU A 53 -12.30 5.25 -1.89
N GLY A 54 -13.32 5.57 -1.11
CA GLY A 54 -14.71 5.28 -1.42
C GLY A 54 -15.43 6.47 -2.05
N GLU A 55 -16.70 6.26 -2.35
CA GLU A 55 -17.68 7.18 -2.97
C GLU A 55 -17.75 8.62 -2.39
N THR A 56 -17.27 8.86 -1.17
CA THR A 56 -17.27 10.19 -0.51
C THR A 56 -16.22 11.17 -1.06
N GLU A 57 -15.29 10.74 -1.92
CA GLU A 57 -14.17 11.55 -2.40
C GLU A 57 -14.20 11.84 -3.92
N THR A 58 -15.41 11.88 -4.55
CA THR A 58 -15.60 12.32 -5.95
C THR A 58 -15.69 13.83 -6.06
#